data_AF-A0A2P5BYE4-F1
#
_entry.id   AF-A0A2P5BYE4-F1
#
_cell.length_a   1.000
_cell.length_b   1.000
_cell.length_c   1.000
_cell.angle_alpha   90.00
_cell.angle_beta   90.00
_cell.angle_gamma   90.00
#
_symmetry.space_group_name_H-M   'P 1'
#
loop_
_entity.id
_entity.type
_entity.pdbx_description
1 polymer ?
#
loop_
_entity_poly.entity_id
_entity_poly.type
_entity_poly.pdbx_seq_one_letter_code
_entity_poly.pdbx_strand_id
1 'polypeptide(L)'
;MFMNTVSAMWSKWWSVINEKKYGKLDLADIVAFSLLVLSALLFRRAAKKSREGTRLPPGPRGLPLIGYLPFLGTDLHREFANLASVYGPIFKFWLGSKLCVVITSPSLVKEVVRDQDTTFANRDSTVSGLIASYGGHDIAFASYGPDWKKMRKIFVREMLNNTILDNLYELRRDEVKKSLRHIYEKINTPVDIGNLAFLTAINAIMSMSCGASIQGESAVIDAADFKKAAAELMRLLGKPNVSDIFPSLARFDIQGIERDTKKVNRVLRGYVRFYH
;
A
#
# COMPACT_ATOMS: atom_id res chain seq x y z
N MET A 1 -24.22 -5.32 -17.35
CA MET A 1 -23.14 -6.23 -17.83
C MET A 1 -22.67 -7.24 -16.77
N PHE A 2 -22.60 -6.87 -15.48
CA PHE A 2 -22.21 -7.76 -14.37
C PHE A 2 -23.27 -8.81 -13.96
N MET A 3 -24.57 -8.53 -14.13
CA MET A 3 -25.64 -9.49 -13.83
C MET A 3 -25.73 -10.64 -14.86
N ASN A 4 -25.37 -10.36 -16.13
CA ASN A 4 -25.42 -11.37 -17.19
C ASN A 4 -24.30 -12.40 -17.04
N THR A 5 -23.15 -12.02 -16.48
CA THR A 5 -22.03 -12.95 -16.23
C THR A 5 -22.28 -13.86 -15.03
N VAL A 6 -22.95 -13.35 -13.98
CA VAL A 6 -23.35 -14.18 -12.83
C VAL A 6 -24.48 -15.13 -13.21
N SER A 7 -25.47 -14.66 -13.98
CA SER A 7 -26.54 -15.51 -14.52
C SER A 7 -26.00 -16.58 -15.48
N ALA A 8 -25.04 -16.23 -16.34
CA ALA A 8 -24.38 -17.19 -17.23
C ALA A 8 -23.47 -18.18 -16.48
N MET A 9 -22.80 -17.74 -15.40
CA MET A 9 -22.07 -18.66 -14.51
C MET A 9 -23.04 -19.60 -13.78
N TRP A 10 -24.18 -19.08 -13.31
CA TRP A 10 -25.19 -19.86 -12.61
C TRP A 10 -25.87 -20.86 -13.53
N SER A 11 -26.24 -20.47 -14.76
CA SER A 11 -26.84 -21.37 -15.74
C SER A 11 -25.87 -22.44 -16.22
N LYS A 12 -24.58 -22.09 -16.39
CA LYS A 12 -23.52 -23.02 -16.75
C LYS A 12 -23.17 -23.97 -15.61
N TRP A 13 -23.19 -23.50 -14.36
CA TRP A 13 -23.07 -24.35 -13.17
C TRP A 13 -24.27 -25.29 -13.03
N TRP A 14 -25.49 -24.79 -13.29
CA TRP A 14 -26.72 -25.57 -13.27
C TRP A 14 -26.80 -26.60 -14.40
N SER A 15 -26.33 -26.26 -15.60
CA SER A 15 -26.26 -27.18 -16.73
C SER A 15 -25.19 -28.25 -16.51
N VAL A 16 -24.05 -27.91 -15.90
CA VAL A 16 -23.01 -28.90 -15.52
C VAL A 16 -23.52 -29.88 -14.46
N ILE A 17 -24.41 -29.43 -13.56
CA ILE A 17 -25.07 -30.30 -12.58
C ILE A 17 -26.13 -31.20 -13.24
N ASN A 18 -26.88 -30.68 -14.22
CA ASN A 18 -28.00 -31.40 -14.85
C ASN A 18 -27.64 -32.22 -16.10
N GLU A 19 -26.54 -31.92 -16.81
CA GLU A 19 -26.05 -32.71 -17.96
C GLU A 19 -25.20 -33.91 -17.54
N LYS A 20 -24.71 -33.94 -16.29
CA LYS A 20 -24.32 -35.21 -15.70
C LYS A 20 -25.61 -36.02 -15.52
N LYS A 21 -25.93 -36.87 -16.51
CA LYS A 21 -26.67 -38.12 -16.28
C LYS A 21 -26.21 -38.61 -14.91
N TYR A 22 -27.13 -38.86 -13.99
CA TYR A 22 -26.86 -39.43 -12.66
C TYR A 22 -26.22 -40.83 -12.76
N GLY A 23 -25.04 -40.92 -13.37
CA GLY A 23 -24.05 -41.93 -13.12
C GLY A 23 -23.40 -41.54 -11.80
N LYS A 24 -23.35 -42.51 -10.90
CA LYS A 24 -22.73 -42.47 -9.56
C LYS A 24 -21.74 -41.32 -9.40
N LEU A 25 -21.93 -40.47 -8.39
CA LEU A 25 -20.89 -39.57 -7.90
C LEU A 25 -19.59 -40.38 -7.81
N ASP A 26 -18.59 -39.99 -8.60
CA ASP A 26 -17.36 -40.73 -8.68
C ASP A 26 -16.62 -40.61 -7.34
N LEU A 27 -15.89 -41.65 -6.95
CA LEU A 27 -15.23 -41.69 -5.64
C LEU A 27 -14.30 -40.48 -5.45
N ALA A 28 -13.71 -39.99 -6.55
CA ALA A 28 -12.86 -38.80 -6.58
C ALA A 28 -13.60 -37.52 -6.17
N ASP A 29 -14.85 -37.32 -6.61
CA ASP A 29 -15.64 -36.12 -6.29
C ASP A 29 -16.00 -36.10 -4.79
N ILE A 30 -16.35 -37.27 -4.24
CA ILE A 30 -16.67 -37.45 -2.81
C ILE A 30 -15.42 -37.23 -1.96
N VAL A 31 -14.27 -37.78 -2.36
CA VAL A 31 -12.98 -37.60 -1.68
C VAL A 31 -12.55 -36.13 -1.71
N ALA A 32 -12.66 -35.45 -2.85
CA ALA A 32 -12.32 -34.04 -2.99
C ALA A 32 -13.19 -33.16 -2.07
N PHE A 33 -14.50 -33.36 -2.06
CA PHE A 33 -15.42 -32.63 -1.18
C PHE A 33 -15.12 -32.92 0.30
N SER A 34 -14.86 -34.18 0.66
CA SER A 34 -14.54 -34.59 2.03
C SER A 34 -13.23 -33.96 2.52
N LEU A 35 -12.19 -33.90 1.68
CA LEU A 35 -10.93 -33.22 1.99
C LEU A 35 -11.13 -31.70 2.14
N LEU A 36 -11.99 -31.10 1.32
CA LEU A 36 -12.34 -29.69 1.42
C LEU A 36 -13.06 -29.39 2.75
N VAL A 37 -14.03 -30.22 3.14
CA VAL A 37 -14.75 -30.10 4.42
C VAL A 37 -13.79 -30.35 5.60
N LEU A 38 -12.95 -31.37 5.53
CA LEU A 38 -11.98 -31.69 6.58
C LEU A 38 -10.96 -30.56 6.76
N SER A 39 -10.41 -30.04 5.67
CA SER A 39 -9.49 -28.89 5.70
C SER A 39 -10.17 -27.66 6.30
N ALA A 40 -11.43 -27.39 5.95
CA ALA A 40 -12.21 -26.29 6.53
C ALA A 40 -12.46 -26.50 8.04
N LEU A 41 -12.73 -27.73 8.49
CA LEU A 41 -12.94 -28.07 9.91
C LEU A 41 -11.64 -27.96 10.72
N LEU A 42 -10.53 -28.48 10.19
CA LEU A 42 -9.20 -28.37 10.81
C LEU A 42 -8.76 -26.90 10.89
N PHE A 43 -9.00 -26.12 9.84
CA PHE A 43 -8.74 -24.68 9.82
C PHE A 43 -9.60 -23.94 10.85
N ARG A 44 -10.89 -24.27 10.97
CA ARG A 44 -11.78 -23.71 12.02
C ARG A 44 -11.27 -24.03 13.42
N ARG A 45 -10.84 -25.27 13.68
CA ARG A 45 -10.29 -25.67 14.99
C ARG A 45 -8.99 -24.93 15.30
N ALA A 46 -8.06 -24.83 14.34
CA ALA A 46 -6.82 -24.08 14.49
C ALA A 46 -7.09 -22.58 14.74
N ALA A 47 -8.02 -21.99 13.98
CA ALA A 47 -8.43 -20.60 14.16
C ALA A 47 -9.15 -20.34 15.50
N LYS A 48 -9.86 -21.34 16.06
CA LYS A 48 -10.47 -21.25 17.40
C LYS A 48 -9.41 -21.30 18.50
N LYS A 49 -8.46 -22.24 18.40
CA LYS A 49 -7.36 -22.41 19.36
C LYS A 49 -6.42 -21.20 19.41
N SER A 50 -6.19 -20.54 18.27
CA SER A 50 -5.45 -19.28 18.20
C SER A 50 -6.17 -18.09 18.86
N ARG A 51 -7.48 -18.17 19.10
CA ARG A 51 -8.31 -17.09 19.67
C ARG A 51 -8.50 -17.19 21.18
N GLU A 52 -8.16 -18.31 21.80
CA GLU A 52 -8.21 -18.49 23.26
C GLU A 52 -6.93 -17.92 23.87
N GLY A 53 -7.01 -16.71 24.43
CA GLY A 53 -5.92 -16.14 25.26
C GLY A 53 -5.79 -14.62 25.23
N THR A 54 -6.37 -13.93 24.25
CA THR A 54 -6.27 -12.45 24.15
C THR A 54 -7.63 -11.81 23.94
N ARG A 55 -7.95 -10.81 24.77
CA ARG A 55 -9.14 -9.97 24.60
C ARG A 55 -8.93 -9.06 23.38
N LEU A 56 -9.26 -9.57 22.20
CA LEU A 56 -9.21 -8.77 20.97
C LEU A 56 -10.40 -7.80 20.92
N PRO A 57 -10.24 -6.62 20.25
CA PRO A 57 -11.34 -5.71 20.00
C PRO A 57 -12.54 -6.37 19.30
N PRO A 58 -13.74 -5.78 19.35
CA PRO A 58 -14.87 -6.22 18.54
C PRO A 58 -14.56 -6.06 17.04
N GLY A 59 -15.41 -6.59 16.17
CA GLY A 59 -15.30 -6.34 14.73
C GLY A 59 -16.01 -7.38 13.86
N PRO A 60 -16.08 -7.13 12.53
CA PRO A 60 -16.84 -7.96 11.64
C PRO A 60 -16.23 -9.36 11.49
N ARG A 61 -17.10 -10.34 11.25
CA ARG A 61 -16.69 -11.72 10.98
C ARG A 61 -16.42 -11.87 9.48
N GLY A 62 -15.21 -12.33 9.15
CA GLY A 62 -14.84 -12.67 7.78
C GLY A 62 -15.18 -14.13 7.41
N LEU A 63 -15.04 -14.44 6.12
CA LEU A 63 -15.12 -15.80 5.60
C LEU A 63 -13.90 -16.63 5.99
N PRO A 64 -14.00 -17.97 6.02
CA PRO A 64 -12.83 -18.85 6.18
C PRO A 64 -11.75 -18.54 5.13
N LEU A 65 -10.48 -18.64 5.52
CA LEU A 65 -9.28 -18.41 4.70
C LEU A 65 -9.05 -16.96 4.23
N ILE A 66 -10.05 -16.30 3.64
CA ILE A 66 -9.92 -14.97 3.02
C ILE A 66 -10.27 -13.81 3.96
N GLY A 67 -10.91 -14.09 5.11
CA GLY A 67 -11.27 -13.08 6.08
C GLY A 67 -12.32 -12.11 5.54
N TYR A 68 -12.15 -10.82 5.82
CA TYR A 68 -13.08 -9.75 5.45
C TYR A 68 -12.79 -9.15 4.07
N LEU A 69 -11.76 -9.64 3.35
CA LEU A 69 -11.37 -9.13 2.03
C LEU A 69 -12.53 -8.95 1.03
N PRO A 70 -13.46 -9.92 0.84
CA PRO A 70 -14.50 -9.79 -0.18
C PRO A 70 -15.54 -8.72 0.12
N PHE A 71 -15.57 -8.23 1.36
CA PHE A 71 -16.49 -7.20 1.81
C PHE A 71 -15.82 -5.82 1.83
N LEU A 72 -14.54 -5.73 1.50
CA LEU A 72 -13.82 -4.47 1.33
C LEU A 72 -13.93 -4.00 -0.12
N GLY A 73 -14.35 -2.75 -0.28
CA GLY A 73 -14.37 -2.03 -1.54
C GLY A 73 -13.13 -1.17 -1.73
N THR A 74 -13.24 -0.20 -2.65
CA THR A 74 -12.12 0.66 -3.04
C THR A 74 -11.90 1.83 -2.08
N ASP A 75 -12.95 2.29 -1.41
CA ASP A 75 -12.92 3.45 -0.51
C ASP A 75 -12.70 3.02 0.95
N LEU A 76 -11.56 2.37 1.22
CA LEU A 76 -11.26 1.75 2.52
C LEU A 76 -11.47 2.70 3.71
N HIS A 77 -11.09 3.98 3.57
CA HIS A 77 -11.25 4.98 4.64
C HIS A 77 -12.71 5.23 5.00
N ARG A 78 -13.64 5.23 4.03
CA ARG A 78 -15.08 5.38 4.28
C ARG A 78 -15.68 4.11 4.88
N GLU A 79 -15.26 2.95 4.38
CA GLU A 79 -15.70 1.67 4.92
C GLU A 79 -15.27 1.48 6.37
N PHE A 80 -14.05 1.87 6.71
CA PHE A 80 -13.56 1.83 8.08
C PHE A 80 -14.31 2.81 8.99
N ALA A 81 -14.70 3.99 8.49
CA ALA A 81 -15.57 4.90 9.23
C ALA A 81 -16.96 4.29 9.49
N ASN A 82 -17.56 3.63 8.49
CA ASN A 82 -18.83 2.92 8.64
C ASN A 82 -18.71 1.77 9.65
N LEU A 83 -17.64 0.97 9.57
CA LEU A 83 -17.38 -0.09 10.55
C LEU A 83 -17.17 0.46 11.96
N ALA A 84 -16.48 1.60 12.11
CA ALA A 84 -16.31 2.25 13.41
C ALA A 84 -17.65 2.69 14.03
N SER A 85 -18.62 3.10 13.21
CA SER A 85 -19.97 3.45 13.71
C SER A 85 -20.72 2.24 14.31
N VAL A 86 -20.38 1.02 13.90
CA VAL A 86 -21.02 -0.23 14.35
C VAL A 86 -20.24 -0.88 15.49
N TYR A 87 -18.90 -0.95 15.38
CA TYR A 87 -18.04 -1.70 16.29
C TYR A 87 -17.31 -0.81 17.30
N GLY A 88 -17.41 0.50 17.18
CA GLY A 88 -16.77 1.47 18.06
C GLY A 88 -15.39 1.94 17.56
N PRO A 89 -14.70 2.78 18.37
CA PRO A 89 -13.50 3.50 17.96
C PRO A 89 -12.24 2.62 17.83
N ILE A 90 -12.34 1.35 18.22
CA ILE A 90 -11.32 0.33 18.03
C ILE A 90 -12.01 -0.97 17.64
N PHE A 91 -11.67 -1.46 16.45
CA PHE A 91 -12.22 -2.71 15.95
C PHE A 91 -11.18 -3.47 15.14
N LYS A 92 -11.44 -4.76 14.93
CA LYS A 92 -10.54 -5.63 14.17
C LYS A 92 -11.25 -6.41 13.08
N PHE A 93 -10.50 -6.79 12.07
CA PHE A 93 -10.92 -7.75 11.07
C PHE A 93 -9.71 -8.53 10.57
N TRP A 94 -9.95 -9.60 9.82
CA TRP A 94 -8.88 -10.43 9.26
C TRP A 94 -8.78 -10.16 7.75
N LEU A 95 -7.58 -9.90 7.25
CA LEU A 95 -7.26 -9.88 5.82
C LEU A 95 -6.52 -11.17 5.49
N GLY A 96 -7.22 -12.16 4.93
CA GLY A 96 -6.67 -13.50 4.83
C GLY A 96 -6.27 -14.04 6.21
N SER A 97 -4.98 -14.31 6.41
CA SER A 97 -4.39 -14.71 7.70
C SER A 97 -3.87 -13.54 8.55
N LYS A 98 -3.87 -12.30 8.06
CA LYS A 98 -3.37 -11.13 8.79
C LYS A 98 -4.48 -10.51 9.65
N LEU A 99 -4.18 -10.26 10.92
CA LEU A 99 -5.06 -9.52 11.81
C LEU A 99 -4.85 -8.02 11.62
N CYS A 100 -5.90 -7.29 11.28
CA CYS A 100 -5.89 -5.83 11.19
C CYS A 100 -6.70 -5.25 12.35
N VAL A 101 -6.13 -4.24 13.00
CA VAL A 101 -6.82 -3.44 14.03
C VAL A 101 -6.88 -2.01 13.51
N VAL A 102 -8.08 -1.44 13.50
CA VAL A 102 -8.33 -0.07 13.08
C VAL A 102 -8.73 0.74 14.31
N ILE A 103 -8.16 1.94 14.39
CA ILE A 103 -8.37 2.89 15.48
C ILE A 103 -8.85 4.20 14.85
N THR A 104 -9.95 4.74 15.35
CA THR A 104 -10.58 5.96 14.81
C THR A 104 -10.77 7.07 15.84
N SER A 105 -10.46 6.82 17.12
CA SER A 105 -10.51 7.86 18.17
C SER A 105 -9.17 8.60 18.31
N PRO A 106 -9.18 9.95 18.41
CA PRO A 106 -7.98 10.73 18.69
C PRO A 106 -7.23 10.31 19.97
N SER A 107 -7.95 9.93 21.03
CA SER A 107 -7.33 9.50 22.29
C SER A 107 -6.56 8.19 22.14
N LEU A 108 -7.14 7.24 21.40
CA LEU A 108 -6.50 5.94 21.12
C LEU A 108 -5.35 6.09 20.11
N VAL A 109 -5.49 6.97 19.13
CA VAL A 109 -4.40 7.30 18.21
C VAL A 109 -3.22 7.88 18.99
N LYS A 110 -3.45 8.83 19.90
CA LYS A 110 -2.39 9.37 20.79
C LYS A 110 -1.71 8.26 21.58
N GLU A 111 -2.47 7.37 22.18
CA GLU A 111 -1.91 6.24 22.94
C GLU A 111 -0.95 5.42 22.05
N VAL A 112 -1.36 5.08 20.83
CA VAL A 112 -0.56 4.23 19.92
C VAL A 112 0.64 4.97 19.32
N VAL A 113 0.47 6.20 18.86
CA VAL A 113 1.50 6.91 18.08
C VAL A 113 2.43 7.79 18.92
N ARG A 114 2.10 8.00 20.20
CA ARG A 114 2.89 8.84 21.12
C ARG A 114 3.23 8.11 22.41
N ASP A 115 2.23 7.61 23.14
CA ASP A 115 2.45 7.09 24.49
C ASP A 115 3.07 5.68 24.46
N GLN A 116 2.74 4.89 23.43
CA GLN A 116 3.27 3.55 23.13
C GLN A 116 4.00 3.49 21.78
N ASP A 117 4.55 4.63 21.34
CA ASP A 117 5.12 4.80 20.01
C ASP A 117 6.16 3.73 19.66
N THR A 118 7.05 3.38 20.60
CA THR A 118 8.08 2.34 20.42
C THR A 118 7.51 0.94 20.21
N THR A 119 6.42 0.59 20.90
CA THR A 119 5.72 -0.70 20.76
C THR A 119 5.09 -0.84 19.37
N PHE A 120 4.54 0.25 18.83
CA PHE A 120 3.85 0.28 17.54
C PHE A 120 4.69 0.91 16.41
N ALA A 121 6.00 1.08 16.61
CA ALA A 121 6.88 1.76 15.66
C ALA A 121 7.17 0.93 14.41
N ASN A 122 7.07 -0.40 14.49
CA ASN A 122 7.36 -1.29 13.37
C ASN A 122 6.31 -1.19 12.26
N ARG A 123 6.70 -1.61 11.04
CA ARG A 123 5.86 -1.59 9.84
C ARG A 123 5.73 -3.00 9.27
N ASP A 124 4.51 -3.40 8.93
CA ASP A 124 4.26 -4.59 8.09
C ASP A 124 4.43 -4.16 6.62
N SER A 125 5.68 -4.18 6.16
CA SER A 125 6.04 -3.70 4.84
C SER A 125 5.58 -4.65 3.74
N THR A 126 4.91 -4.11 2.71
CA THR A 126 4.57 -4.86 1.50
C THR A 126 5.83 -5.20 0.70
N VAL A 127 5.73 -6.18 -0.21
CA VAL A 127 6.78 -6.50 -1.19
C VAL A 127 7.26 -5.24 -1.92
N SER A 128 6.33 -4.38 -2.36
CA SER A 128 6.70 -3.13 -3.01
C SER A 128 7.42 -2.17 -2.09
N GLY A 129 6.95 -2.05 -0.83
CA GLY A 129 7.60 -1.25 0.20
C GLY A 129 9.03 -1.69 0.44
N LEU A 130 9.27 -2.99 0.60
CA LEU A 130 10.60 -3.56 0.77
C LEU A 130 11.50 -3.29 -0.45
N ILE A 131 11.01 -3.47 -1.67
CA ILE A 131 11.82 -3.19 -2.87
C ILE A 131 12.18 -1.70 -2.97
N ALA A 132 11.23 -0.81 -2.71
CA ALA A 132 11.43 0.63 -2.77
C ALA A 132 12.42 1.13 -1.69
N SER A 133 12.43 0.46 -0.53
CA SER A 133 13.22 0.80 0.65
C SER A 133 14.51 0.01 0.82
N TYR A 134 15.04 -0.59 -0.26
CA TYR A 134 16.28 -1.40 -0.21
C TYR A 134 16.23 -2.55 0.80
N GLY A 135 15.08 -3.21 0.90
CA GLY A 135 14.82 -4.29 1.85
C GLY A 135 14.38 -3.79 3.24
N GLY A 136 13.86 -2.57 3.36
CA GLY A 136 13.49 -1.98 4.64
C GLY A 136 14.68 -1.37 5.38
N HIS A 137 15.61 -0.75 4.66
CA HIS A 137 16.79 -0.07 5.22
C HIS A 137 16.73 1.46 5.05
N ASP A 138 15.53 2.02 4.87
CA ASP A 138 15.31 3.47 4.80
C ASP A 138 14.60 4.02 6.07
N ILE A 139 14.33 5.32 6.10
CA ILE A 139 13.68 5.97 7.25
C ILE A 139 12.15 5.69 7.31
N ALA A 140 11.54 5.28 6.20
CA ALA A 140 10.09 5.12 6.06
C ALA A 140 9.59 3.70 6.41
N PHE A 141 10.34 2.67 6.04
CA PHE A 141 9.94 1.26 6.12
C PHE A 141 10.84 0.39 7.01
N ALA A 142 11.97 0.90 7.49
CA ALA A 142 12.80 0.12 8.42
C ALA A 142 12.11 -0.08 9.76
N SER A 143 12.33 -1.26 10.34
CA SER A 143 11.91 -1.57 11.70
C SER A 143 12.60 -0.64 12.70
N TYR A 144 11.88 -0.33 13.77
CA TYR A 144 12.42 0.49 14.85
C TYR A 144 13.61 -0.21 15.52
N GLY A 145 14.71 0.52 15.64
CA GLY A 145 15.96 0.00 16.18
C GLY A 145 17.06 1.06 16.24
N PRO A 146 18.26 0.71 16.72
CA PRO A 146 19.40 1.61 16.78
C PRO A 146 19.72 2.28 15.43
N ASP A 147 19.70 1.52 14.34
CA ASP A 147 20.03 2.01 13.00
C ASP A 147 18.99 3.02 12.50
N TRP A 148 17.70 2.68 12.61
CA TRP A 148 16.62 3.61 12.25
C TRP A 148 16.70 4.91 13.07
N LYS A 149 16.95 4.81 14.40
CA LYS A 149 17.11 5.99 15.26
C LYS A 149 18.28 6.87 14.80
N LYS A 150 19.41 6.25 14.44
CA LYS A 150 20.59 6.97 13.94
C LYS A 150 20.28 7.68 12.63
N MET A 151 19.69 6.98 11.65
CA MET A 151 19.31 7.58 10.37
C MET A 151 18.33 8.72 10.54
N ARG A 152 17.26 8.53 11.32
CA ARG A 152 16.26 9.57 11.59
C ARG A 152 16.86 10.77 12.29
N LYS A 153 17.77 10.56 13.26
CA LYS A 153 18.47 11.66 13.95
C LYS A 153 19.32 12.47 12.97
N ILE A 154 20.09 11.82 12.11
CA ILE A 154 20.90 12.49 11.08
C ILE A 154 19.99 13.27 10.13
N PHE A 155 18.95 12.64 9.58
CA PHE A 155 18.03 13.29 8.66
C PHE A 155 17.35 14.53 9.26
N VAL A 156 16.81 14.41 10.48
CA VAL A 156 16.14 15.55 11.13
C VAL A 156 17.14 16.66 11.47
N ARG A 157 18.32 16.31 11.99
CA ARG A 157 19.30 17.30 12.45
C ARG A 157 20.06 17.95 11.31
N GLU A 158 20.39 17.22 10.25
CA GLU A 158 21.31 17.67 9.20
C GLU A 158 20.59 17.98 7.88
N MET A 159 19.28 17.72 7.76
CA MET A 159 18.52 18.04 6.53
C MET A 159 17.22 18.81 6.79
N LEU A 160 16.51 18.50 7.89
CA LEU A 160 15.20 19.09 8.18
C LEU A 160 15.19 20.10 9.34
N ASN A 161 16.37 20.57 9.79
CA ASN A 161 16.41 21.59 10.82
C ASN A 161 16.01 22.97 10.25
N ASN A 162 15.48 23.84 11.11
CA ASN A 162 14.98 25.15 10.68
C ASN A 162 16.07 26.00 9.99
N THR A 163 17.29 26.04 10.51
CA THR A 163 18.40 26.79 9.92
C THR A 163 18.72 26.35 8.49
N ILE A 164 18.73 25.04 8.23
CA ILE A 164 18.95 24.48 6.89
C ILE A 164 17.77 24.81 5.99
N LEU A 165 16.55 24.64 6.48
CA LEU A 165 15.36 24.99 5.70
C LEU A 165 15.33 26.48 5.35
N ASP A 166 15.77 27.37 6.24
CA ASP A 166 15.86 28.81 6.02
C ASP A 166 16.96 29.15 4.99
N ASN A 167 18.14 28.51 5.08
CA ASN A 167 19.21 28.68 4.11
C ASN A 167 18.81 28.23 2.68
N LEU A 168 17.92 27.24 2.59
CA LEU A 168 17.39 26.72 1.33
C LEU A 168 16.12 27.44 0.84
N TYR A 169 15.71 28.53 1.51
CA TYR A 169 14.49 29.26 1.19
C TYR A 169 14.46 29.77 -0.26
N GLU A 170 15.54 30.42 -0.73
CA GLU A 170 15.55 31.00 -2.08
C GLU A 170 15.41 29.94 -3.18
N LEU A 171 15.98 28.75 -2.98
CA LEU A 171 15.82 27.63 -3.93
C LEU A 171 14.35 27.21 -4.07
N ARG A 172 13.63 27.08 -2.94
CA ARG A 172 12.19 26.77 -2.98
C ARG A 172 11.40 27.91 -3.60
N ARG A 173 11.75 29.15 -3.23
CA ARG A 173 11.09 30.36 -3.73
C ARG A 173 11.23 30.49 -5.24
N ASP A 174 12.39 30.17 -5.80
CA ASP A 174 12.64 30.24 -7.23
C ASP A 174 11.83 29.20 -8.02
N GLU A 175 11.70 27.96 -7.52
CA GLU A 175 10.84 26.95 -8.16
C GLU A 175 9.36 27.35 -8.15
N VAL A 176 8.90 28.01 -7.07
CA VAL A 176 7.55 28.60 -7.02
C VAL A 176 7.40 29.73 -8.04
N LYS A 177 8.37 30.65 -8.15
CA LYS A 177 8.34 31.72 -9.16
C LYS A 177 8.31 31.19 -10.59
N LYS A 178 9.08 30.14 -10.90
CA LYS A 178 9.04 29.47 -12.22
C LYS A 178 7.64 28.95 -12.52
N SER A 179 7.01 28.33 -11.52
CA SER A 179 5.66 27.80 -11.64
C SER A 179 4.61 28.90 -11.84
N LEU A 180 4.75 30.03 -11.14
CA LEU A 180 3.90 31.21 -11.36
C LEU A 180 4.08 31.79 -12.76
N ARG A 181 5.33 31.92 -13.22
CA ARG A 181 5.63 32.39 -14.58
C ARG A 181 4.97 31.51 -15.64
N HIS A 182 5.02 30.18 -15.46
CA HIS A 182 4.34 29.24 -16.34
C HIS A 182 2.82 29.47 -16.42
N ILE A 183 2.19 29.82 -15.28
CA ILE A 183 0.77 30.18 -15.25
C ILE A 183 0.53 31.49 -16.00
N TYR A 184 1.35 32.51 -15.77
CA TYR A 184 1.24 33.81 -16.45
C TYR A 184 1.41 33.70 -17.97
N GLU A 185 2.30 32.86 -18.45
CA GLU A 185 2.50 32.60 -19.89
C GLU A 185 1.32 31.87 -20.54
N LYS A 186 0.47 31.22 -19.72
CA LYS A 186 -0.66 30.40 -20.15
C LYS A 186 -2.02 31.03 -19.83
N ILE A 187 -2.08 32.34 -19.62
CA ILE A 187 -3.35 33.06 -19.42
C ILE A 187 -4.34 32.71 -20.54
N ASN A 188 -5.60 32.48 -20.16
CA ASN A 188 -6.70 32.02 -21.03
C ASN A 188 -6.53 30.61 -21.60
N THR A 189 -5.61 29.79 -21.08
CA THR A 189 -5.50 28.36 -21.43
C THR A 189 -5.68 27.47 -20.19
N PRO A 190 -6.24 26.25 -20.33
CA PRO A 190 -6.35 25.31 -19.23
C PRO A 190 -4.96 24.89 -18.71
N VAL A 191 -4.79 24.92 -17.38
CA VAL A 191 -3.56 24.48 -16.70
C VAL A 191 -3.89 23.33 -15.75
N ASP A 192 -3.14 22.22 -15.86
CA ASP A 192 -3.19 21.12 -14.89
C ASP A 192 -2.41 21.51 -13.62
N ILE A 193 -3.13 22.01 -12.62
CA ILE A 193 -2.56 22.41 -11.33
C ILE A 193 -1.97 21.24 -10.56
N GLY A 194 -2.52 20.03 -10.71
CA GLY A 194 -1.99 18.83 -10.04
C GLY A 194 -0.62 18.44 -10.59
N ASN A 195 -0.46 18.48 -11.93
CA ASN A 195 0.83 18.31 -12.57
C ASN A 195 1.82 19.41 -12.20
N LEU A 196 1.39 20.67 -12.24
CA LEU A 196 2.24 21.81 -11.90
C LEU A 196 2.74 21.69 -10.45
N ALA A 197 1.85 21.47 -9.48
CA ALA A 197 2.20 21.33 -8.07
C ALA A 197 3.16 20.16 -7.82
N PHE A 198 2.95 19.01 -8.48
CA PHE A 198 3.87 17.88 -8.40
C PHE A 198 5.27 18.28 -8.87
N LEU A 199 5.36 18.92 -10.04
CA LEU A 199 6.61 19.36 -10.64
C LEU A 199 7.34 20.41 -9.80
N THR A 200 6.61 21.40 -9.27
CA THR A 200 7.14 22.40 -8.35
C THR A 200 7.71 21.74 -7.10
N ALA A 201 6.97 20.82 -6.49
CA ALA A 201 7.39 20.15 -5.26
C ALA A 201 8.64 19.30 -5.47
N ILE A 202 8.69 18.51 -6.54
CA ILE A 202 9.85 17.66 -6.81
C ILE A 202 11.08 18.49 -7.22
N ASN A 203 10.91 19.55 -8.01
CA ASN A 203 12.01 20.45 -8.34
C ASN A 203 12.55 21.14 -7.09
N ALA A 204 11.67 21.59 -6.18
CA ALA A 204 12.10 22.17 -4.92
C ALA A 204 12.90 21.17 -4.08
N ILE A 205 12.44 19.91 -3.98
CA ILE A 205 13.16 18.84 -3.27
C ILE A 205 14.52 18.56 -3.91
N MET A 206 14.59 18.44 -5.23
CA MET A 206 15.83 18.18 -5.97
C MET A 206 16.82 19.35 -5.85
N SER A 207 16.35 20.59 -5.97
CA SER A 207 17.18 21.78 -5.82
C SER A 207 17.78 21.85 -4.42
N MET A 208 16.99 21.51 -3.39
CA MET A 208 17.46 21.45 -2.01
C MET A 208 18.43 20.29 -1.73
N SER A 209 18.27 19.15 -2.39
CA SER A 209 19.02 17.93 -2.08
C SER A 209 20.32 17.80 -2.87
N CYS A 210 20.30 18.19 -4.15
CA CYS A 210 21.39 17.96 -5.10
C CYS A 210 21.84 19.24 -5.82
N GLY A 211 21.26 20.40 -5.48
CA GLY A 211 21.52 21.65 -6.22
C GLY A 211 21.01 21.63 -7.67
N ALA A 212 20.12 20.70 -8.01
CA ALA A 212 19.71 20.41 -9.38
C ALA A 212 18.20 20.52 -9.58
N SER A 213 17.78 20.91 -10.78
CA SER A 213 16.36 21.01 -11.17
C SER A 213 16.01 19.96 -12.22
N ILE A 214 14.77 19.48 -12.22
CA ILE A 214 14.27 18.52 -13.22
C ILE A 214 13.71 19.26 -14.45
N GLN A 215 13.71 20.60 -14.45
CA GLN A 215 13.29 21.42 -15.59
C GLN A 215 14.29 22.55 -15.88
N GLY A 216 14.50 22.85 -17.16
CA GLY A 216 15.38 23.92 -17.67
C GLY A 216 16.59 23.42 -18.44
N GLU A 217 17.47 24.32 -18.87
CA GLU A 217 18.72 24.00 -19.61
C GLU A 217 19.71 23.15 -18.78
N SER A 218 19.54 23.12 -17.45
CA SER A 218 20.29 22.27 -16.52
C SER A 218 19.56 20.97 -16.14
N ALA A 219 18.46 20.62 -16.82
CA ALA A 219 17.71 19.40 -16.55
C ALA A 219 18.54 18.15 -16.91
N VAL A 220 19.05 17.48 -15.90
CA VAL A 220 19.77 16.20 -16.03
C VAL A 220 18.79 15.02 -16.22
N ILE A 221 17.50 15.25 -15.95
CA ILE A 221 16.45 14.23 -15.83
C ILE A 221 15.20 14.70 -16.57
N ASP A 222 14.59 13.82 -17.37
CA ASP A 222 13.26 14.06 -17.95
C ASP A 222 12.18 14.02 -16.85
N ALA A 223 11.57 15.18 -16.57
CA ALA A 223 10.55 15.34 -15.55
C ALA A 223 9.28 14.52 -15.80
N ALA A 224 8.89 14.32 -17.07
CA ALA A 224 7.69 13.56 -17.41
C ALA A 224 7.91 12.07 -17.14
N ASP A 225 9.07 11.55 -17.50
CA ASP A 225 9.44 10.16 -17.22
C ASP A 225 9.64 9.90 -15.73
N PHE A 226 10.27 10.83 -15.00
CA PHE A 226 10.39 10.73 -13.55
C PHE A 226 9.00 10.72 -12.88
N LYS A 227 8.11 11.64 -13.25
CA LYS A 227 6.74 11.70 -12.73
C LYS A 227 6.01 10.38 -12.98
N LYS A 228 6.12 9.84 -14.20
CA LYS A 228 5.48 8.58 -14.59
C LYS A 228 6.00 7.41 -13.75
N ALA A 229 7.32 7.32 -13.56
CA ALA A 229 7.92 6.30 -12.72
C ALA A 229 7.52 6.44 -11.24
N ALA A 230 7.52 7.65 -10.70
CA ALA A 230 7.09 7.92 -9.33
C ALA A 230 5.60 7.60 -9.10
N ALA A 231 4.73 7.99 -10.03
CA ALA A 231 3.30 7.67 -9.99
C ALA A 231 3.06 6.16 -10.07
N GLU A 232 3.79 5.45 -10.91
CA GLU A 232 3.69 3.99 -11.02
C GLU A 232 4.18 3.29 -9.75
N LEU A 233 5.26 3.78 -9.13
CA LEU A 233 5.72 3.26 -7.84
C LEU A 233 4.66 3.44 -6.76
N MET A 234 4.04 4.63 -6.67
CA MET A 234 2.96 4.90 -5.72
C MET A 234 1.74 4.00 -5.97
N ARG A 235 1.40 3.77 -7.25
CA ARG A 235 0.33 2.84 -7.63
C ARG A 235 0.63 1.41 -7.18
N LEU A 236 1.87 0.95 -7.32
CA LEU A 236 2.30 -0.38 -6.90
C LEU A 236 2.31 -0.52 -5.37
N LEU A 237 2.80 0.49 -4.65
CA LEU A 237 2.78 0.54 -3.19
C LEU A 237 1.36 0.46 -2.61
N GLY A 238 0.40 1.12 -3.25
CA GLY A 238 -1.00 1.16 -2.82
C GLY A 238 -1.87 0.02 -3.34
N LYS A 239 -1.38 -0.83 -4.26
CA LYS A 239 -2.18 -1.89 -4.87
C LYS A 239 -2.28 -3.08 -3.92
N PRO A 240 -3.50 -3.57 -3.60
CA PRO A 240 -3.66 -4.82 -2.84
C PRO A 240 -2.97 -5.98 -3.55
N ASN A 241 -2.15 -6.70 -2.78
CA ASN A 241 -1.30 -7.77 -3.30
C ASN A 241 -1.56 -9.08 -2.56
N VAL A 242 -1.90 -10.13 -3.30
CA VAL A 242 -2.16 -11.48 -2.81
C VAL A 242 -0.93 -12.04 -2.10
N SER A 243 0.27 -11.77 -2.61
CA SER A 243 1.52 -12.23 -1.99
C SER A 243 1.74 -11.63 -0.60
N ASP A 244 1.28 -10.39 -0.37
CA ASP A 244 1.38 -9.71 0.93
C ASP A 244 0.34 -10.21 1.94
N ILE A 245 -0.78 -10.73 1.46
CA ILE A 245 -1.88 -11.23 2.32
C ILE A 245 -1.74 -12.73 2.60
N PHE A 246 -1.24 -13.49 1.62
CA PHE A 246 -1.04 -14.95 1.69
C PHE A 246 0.43 -15.28 1.42
N PRO A 247 1.29 -15.29 2.46
CA PRO A 247 2.73 -15.50 2.30
C PRO A 247 3.10 -16.82 1.61
N SER A 248 2.26 -17.86 1.74
CA SER A 248 2.46 -19.14 1.03
C SER A 248 2.40 -19.02 -0.49
N LEU A 249 1.72 -17.99 -1.01
CA LEU A 249 1.61 -17.71 -2.44
C LEU A 249 2.66 -16.71 -2.92
N ALA A 250 3.46 -16.13 -2.03
CA ALA A 250 4.39 -15.05 -2.36
C ALA A 250 5.40 -15.44 -3.45
N ARG A 251 5.86 -16.70 -3.47
CA ARG A 251 6.80 -17.23 -4.47
C ARG A 251 6.31 -17.08 -5.92
N PHE A 252 5.00 -17.04 -6.15
CA PHE A 252 4.44 -17.05 -7.49
C PHE A 252 4.28 -15.65 -8.10
N ASP A 253 4.35 -14.58 -7.30
CA ASP A 253 4.11 -13.21 -7.74
C ASP A 253 2.87 -13.10 -8.67
N ILE A 254 1.74 -13.65 -8.22
CA ILE A 254 0.54 -13.88 -9.05
C ILE A 254 0.07 -12.62 -9.78
N GLN A 255 0.24 -11.45 -9.15
CA GLN A 255 -0.16 -10.15 -9.71
C GLN A 255 0.98 -9.37 -10.38
N GLY A 256 2.20 -9.92 -10.42
CA GLY A 256 3.39 -9.27 -11.01
C GLY A 256 3.94 -8.08 -10.23
N ILE A 257 3.48 -7.85 -9.00
CA ILE A 257 3.79 -6.66 -8.21
C ILE A 257 5.27 -6.58 -7.89
N GLU A 258 5.90 -7.71 -7.56
CA GLU A 258 7.32 -7.75 -7.26
C GLU A 258 8.15 -7.36 -8.50
N ARG A 259 7.82 -7.97 -9.64
CA ARG A 259 8.47 -7.72 -10.94
C ARG A 259 8.33 -6.28 -11.38
N ASP A 260 7.12 -5.73 -11.35
CA ASP A 260 6.83 -4.37 -11.79
C ASP A 260 7.52 -3.35 -10.87
N THR A 261 7.51 -3.59 -9.56
CA THR A 261 8.21 -2.71 -8.61
C THR A 261 9.71 -2.72 -8.85
N LYS A 262 10.32 -3.89 -9.09
CA LYS A 262 11.75 -3.98 -9.44
C LYS A 262 12.09 -3.20 -10.71
N LYS A 263 11.23 -3.24 -11.73
CA LYS A 263 11.41 -2.52 -13.00
C LYS A 263 11.38 -1.00 -12.78
N VAL A 264 10.35 -0.50 -12.11
CA VAL A 264 10.18 0.93 -11.83
C VAL A 264 11.28 1.45 -10.92
N ASN A 265 11.63 0.70 -9.87
CA ASN A 265 12.71 1.07 -8.96
C ASN A 265 14.10 1.08 -9.65
N ARG A 266 14.28 0.37 -10.76
CA ARG A 266 15.51 0.47 -11.57
C ARG A 266 15.59 1.80 -12.31
N VAL A 267 14.47 2.26 -12.87
CA VAL A 267 14.37 3.57 -13.55
C VAL A 267 14.66 4.69 -12.56
N LEU A 268 13.99 4.68 -11.40
CA LEU A 268 14.19 5.69 -10.36
C LEU A 268 15.63 5.71 -9.82
N ARG A 269 16.25 4.54 -9.63
CA ARG A 269 17.67 4.45 -9.24
C ARG A 269 18.62 5.01 -10.28
N GLY A 270 18.26 4.95 -11.56
CA GLY A 270 19.04 5.60 -12.63
C GLY A 270 19.21 7.09 -12.37
N TYR A 271 18.13 7.77 -11.98
CA TYR A 271 18.12 9.21 -11.71
C TYR A 271 18.93 9.62 -10.47
N VAL A 272 18.94 8.80 -9.42
CA VAL A 272 19.74 9.08 -8.20
C VAL A 272 21.24 8.91 -8.46
N ARG A 273 21.63 7.98 -9.34
CA ARG A 273 23.03 7.66 -9.63
C ARG A 273 23.73 8.73 -10.50
N PHE A 274 22.99 9.62 -11.14
CA PHE A 274 23.55 10.74 -11.92
C PHE A 274 24.22 11.83 -11.06
N TYR A 275 24.13 11.75 -9.72
CA TYR A 275 24.66 12.75 -8.79
C TYR A 275 25.87 12.27 -7.97
N HIS A 276 26.45 11.10 -8.30
CA HIS A 276 27.73 10.60 -7.78
C HIS A 276 28.73 10.41 -8.92
#